data_AF-A0A485D5C3-F1
#
_entry.id   AF-A0A485D5C3-F1
#
_cell.length_a   1.000
_cell.length_b   1.000
_cell.length_c   1.000
_cell.angle_alpha   90.00
_cell.angle_beta   90.00
_cell.angle_gamma   90.00
#
_symmetry.space_group_name_H-M   'P 1'
#
loop_
_entity.id
_entity.type
_entity.pdbx_description
1 polymer ?
#
loop_
_entity_poly.entity_id
_entity_poly.type
_entity_poly.pdbx_seq_one_letter_code
_entity_poly.pdbx_strand_id
1 'polypeptide(L)'
;MNSLLTLAKDLEQKSKSAAADYRRDAESAFSEHEKSVRAELNESEKRISAAILDHDRKLSSAMSQRTKGMLRMVSQTWLTIVLVSALLIASSAGILWWQGQQMIDNYTTIREQKSTQAMLSERNGGVQLSTCGEQRRRCVRVNPEAGRFGEDSSWMILAGK
;
A
#
# COMPACT_ATOMS: atom_id res chain seq x y z
N MET A 1 -52.99 44.00 -89.18
CA MET A 1 -51.76 44.00 -88.35
C MET A 1 -52.04 44.14 -86.84
N ASN A 2 -53.13 44.78 -86.39
CA ASN A 2 -53.44 44.88 -84.94
C ASN A 2 -53.72 43.54 -84.23
N SER A 3 -54.34 42.57 -84.90
CA SER A 3 -54.73 41.29 -84.27
C SER A 3 -53.54 40.42 -83.85
N LEU A 4 -52.46 40.40 -84.63
CA LEU A 4 -51.24 39.65 -84.31
C LEU A 4 -50.49 40.28 -83.14
N LEU A 5 -50.48 41.61 -83.06
CA LEU A 5 -49.82 42.33 -81.98
C LEU A 5 -50.57 42.17 -80.64
N THR A 6 -51.91 42.12 -80.68
CA THR A 6 -52.72 41.78 -79.49
C THR A 6 -52.54 40.33 -79.07
N LEU A 7 -52.41 39.39 -80.01
CA LEU A 7 -52.17 37.97 -79.70
C LEU A 7 -50.79 37.77 -79.07
N ALA A 8 -49.75 38.44 -79.60
CA ALA A 8 -48.40 38.36 -79.05
C ALA A 8 -48.32 38.92 -77.62
N LYS A 9 -49.00 40.04 -77.34
CA LYS A 9 -49.12 40.58 -75.97
C LYS A 9 -49.87 39.65 -75.03
N ASP A 10 -50.95 39.03 -75.49
CA ASP A 10 -51.71 38.08 -74.67
C ASP A 10 -50.87 36.84 -74.32
N LEU A 11 -50.14 36.28 -75.29
CA LEU A 11 -49.20 35.18 -75.08
C LEU A 11 -48.06 35.56 -74.13
N GLU A 12 -47.49 36.75 -74.26
CA GLU A 12 -46.45 37.25 -73.36
C GLU A 12 -46.97 37.40 -71.93
N GLN A 13 -48.14 38.03 -71.76
CA GLN A 13 -48.80 38.21 -70.46
C GLN A 13 -49.10 36.86 -69.81
N LYS A 14 -49.64 35.90 -70.59
CA LYS A 14 -49.99 34.57 -70.14
C LYS A 14 -48.77 33.72 -69.80
N SER A 15 -47.66 33.89 -70.52
CA SER A 15 -46.39 33.23 -70.20
C SER A 15 -45.80 33.74 -68.88
N LYS A 16 -45.89 35.05 -68.63
CA LYS A 16 -45.43 35.68 -67.38
C LYS A 16 -46.30 35.27 -66.19
N SER A 17 -47.62 35.21 -66.36
CA SER A 17 -48.52 34.74 -65.30
C SER A 17 -48.29 33.26 -65.00
N ALA A 18 -48.17 32.41 -66.03
CA ALA A 18 -47.87 30.99 -65.84
C ALA A 18 -46.51 30.78 -65.13
N ALA A 19 -45.46 31.51 -65.53
CA ALA A 19 -44.16 31.43 -64.87
C ALA A 19 -44.20 31.91 -63.40
N ALA A 20 -44.99 32.94 -63.10
CA ALA A 20 -45.17 33.44 -61.74
C ALA A 20 -45.95 32.45 -60.86
N ASP A 21 -46.96 31.79 -61.41
CA ASP A 21 -47.75 30.77 -60.71
C ASP A 21 -46.90 29.52 -60.43
N TYR A 22 -46.15 29.00 -61.41
CA TYR A 22 -45.20 27.89 -61.18
C TYR A 22 -44.15 28.22 -60.12
N ARG A 23 -43.64 29.46 -60.10
CA ARG A 23 -42.66 29.90 -59.10
C ARG A 23 -43.28 29.94 -57.70
N ARG A 24 -44.52 30.41 -57.59
CA ARG A 24 -45.25 30.46 -56.31
C ARG A 24 -45.56 29.06 -55.78
N ASP A 25 -45.98 28.15 -56.66
CA ASP A 25 -46.25 26.76 -56.30
C ASP A 25 -44.98 26.04 -55.86
N ALA A 26 -43.86 26.26 -56.58
CA ALA A 26 -42.56 25.75 -56.19
C ALA A 26 -42.10 26.29 -54.84
N GLU A 27 -42.19 27.60 -54.62
CA GLU A 27 -41.80 28.23 -53.35
C GLU A 27 -42.66 27.73 -52.17
N SER A 28 -43.96 27.50 -52.39
CA SER A 28 -44.84 26.91 -51.37
C SER A 28 -44.42 25.48 -51.05
N ALA A 29 -44.19 24.65 -52.07
CA ALA A 29 -43.78 23.26 -51.88
C ALA A 29 -42.41 23.17 -51.17
N PHE A 30 -41.46 24.02 -51.53
CA PHE A 30 -40.17 24.11 -50.85
C PHE A 30 -40.29 24.61 -49.42
N SER A 31 -41.14 25.60 -49.15
CA SER A 31 -41.38 26.11 -47.79
C SER A 31 -41.98 25.04 -46.88
N GLU A 32 -42.93 24.26 -47.39
CA GLU A 32 -43.54 23.15 -46.65
C GLU A 32 -42.53 22.03 -46.38
N HIS A 33 -41.73 21.67 -47.39
CA HIS A 33 -40.66 20.69 -47.25
C HIS A 33 -39.61 21.13 -46.22
N GLU A 34 -39.18 22.39 -46.26
CA GLU A 34 -38.22 22.93 -45.29
C GLU A 34 -38.77 22.87 -43.86
N LYS A 35 -40.05 23.22 -43.66
CA LYS A 35 -40.70 23.10 -42.35
C LYS A 35 -40.75 21.66 -41.85
N SER A 36 -41.11 20.72 -42.71
CA SER A 36 -41.15 19.30 -42.39
C SER A 36 -39.76 18.77 -42.01
N VAL A 37 -38.73 19.08 -42.81
CA VAL A 37 -37.35 18.67 -42.54
C VAL A 37 -36.84 19.26 -41.22
N ARG A 38 -37.10 20.55 -40.95
CA ARG A 38 -36.72 21.17 -39.67
C ARG A 38 -37.42 20.52 -38.47
N ALA A 39 -38.68 20.13 -38.62
CA ALA A 39 -39.43 19.44 -37.57
C ALA A 39 -38.83 18.06 -37.26
N GLU A 40 -38.57 17.26 -38.31
CA GLU A 40 -37.93 15.94 -38.20
C GLU A 40 -36.52 16.03 -37.60
N LEU A 41 -35.71 16.99 -38.04
CA LEU A 41 -34.36 17.20 -37.49
C LEU A 41 -34.39 17.57 -36.01
N ASN A 42 -35.30 18.46 -35.60
CA ASN A 42 -35.47 18.82 -34.19
C ASN A 42 -35.96 17.63 -33.35
N GLU A 43 -36.85 16.80 -33.90
CA GLU A 43 -37.28 15.58 -33.21
C GLU A 43 -36.13 14.58 -33.09
N SER A 44 -35.37 14.37 -34.17
CA SER A 44 -34.20 13.51 -34.18
C SER A 44 -33.14 13.98 -33.18
N GLU A 45 -32.85 15.29 -33.12
CA GLU A 45 -31.93 15.88 -32.14
C GLU A 45 -32.37 15.60 -30.70
N LYS A 46 -33.67 15.77 -30.40
CA LYS A 46 -34.22 15.46 -29.07
C LYS A 46 -34.10 13.98 -28.74
N ARG A 47 -34.42 13.09 -29.68
CA ARG A 47 -34.30 11.63 -29.50
C ARG A 47 -32.86 11.22 -29.25
N ILE A 48 -31.92 11.74 -30.04
CA ILE A 48 -30.48 11.46 -29.89
C ILE A 48 -29.97 11.99 -28.55
N SER A 49 -30.31 13.23 -28.18
CA SER A 49 -29.90 13.83 -26.91
C SER A 49 -30.44 13.06 -25.70
N ALA A 50 -31.71 12.63 -25.77
CA ALA A 50 -32.32 11.82 -24.71
C ALA A 50 -31.64 10.45 -24.59
N ALA A 51 -31.34 9.80 -25.72
CA ALA A 51 -30.63 8.52 -25.73
C ALA A 51 -29.20 8.65 -25.18
N ILE A 52 -28.48 9.74 -25.51
CA ILE A 52 -27.15 10.02 -24.95
C ILE A 52 -27.22 10.22 -23.44
N LEU A 53 -28.18 11.03 -22.96
CA LEU A 53 -28.35 11.29 -21.52
C LEU A 53 -28.71 10.02 -20.74
N ASP A 54 -29.59 9.18 -21.29
CA ASP A 54 -29.94 7.90 -20.66
C ASP A 54 -28.73 6.95 -20.64
N HIS A 55 -27.99 6.89 -21.74
CA HIS A 55 -26.78 6.08 -21.83
C HIS A 55 -25.70 6.53 -20.85
N ASP A 56 -25.48 7.83 -20.69
CA ASP A 56 -24.52 8.39 -19.72
C ASP A 56 -24.93 8.11 -18.26
N ARG A 57 -26.23 8.21 -17.95
CA ARG A 57 -26.77 7.82 -16.64
C ARG A 57 -26.57 6.33 -16.35
N LYS A 58 -26.75 5.48 -17.36
CA LYS A 58 -26.56 4.04 -17.23
C LYS A 58 -25.08 3.67 -17.06
N LEU A 59 -24.19 4.35 -17.78
CA LEU A 59 -22.74 4.19 -17.64
C LEU A 59 -22.25 4.65 -16.27
N SER A 60 -22.66 5.83 -15.81
CA SER A 60 -22.27 6.36 -14.50
C SER A 60 -22.79 5.50 -13.34
N SER A 61 -24.04 5.03 -13.41
CA SER A 61 -24.58 4.09 -12.42
C SER A 61 -23.83 2.75 -12.41
N ALA A 62 -23.60 2.14 -13.57
CA ALA A 62 -22.85 0.89 -13.69
C ALA A 62 -21.40 1.02 -13.21
N MET A 63 -20.73 2.14 -13.53
CA MET A 63 -19.38 2.43 -13.07
C MET A 63 -19.37 2.60 -11.55
N SER A 64 -20.27 3.40 -10.98
CA SER A 64 -20.33 3.62 -9.53
C SER A 64 -20.58 2.31 -8.74
N GLN A 65 -21.41 1.41 -9.28
CA GLN A 65 -21.71 0.12 -8.66
C GLN A 65 -20.50 -0.81 -8.73
N ARG A 66 -19.79 -0.86 -9.86
CA ARG A 66 -18.55 -1.64 -10.00
C ARG A 66 -17.43 -1.11 -9.11
N THR A 67 -17.25 0.21 -9.05
CA THR A 67 -16.20 0.82 -8.22
C THR A 67 -16.43 0.60 -6.74
N LYS A 68 -17.68 0.74 -6.26
CA LYS A 68 -18.02 0.48 -4.84
C LYS A 68 -17.83 -0.99 -4.46
N GLY A 69 -18.25 -1.92 -5.31
CA GLY A 69 -18.08 -3.36 -5.06
C GLY A 69 -16.61 -3.77 -5.05
N MET A 70 -15.83 -3.26 -6.02
CA MET A 70 -14.40 -3.54 -6.13
C MET A 70 -13.61 -2.96 -4.95
N LEU A 71 -13.87 -1.69 -4.58
CA LEU A 71 -13.20 -1.06 -3.43
C LEU A 71 -13.47 -1.81 -2.11
N ARG A 72 -14.69 -2.32 -1.91
CA ARG A 72 -15.04 -3.07 -0.70
C ARG A 72 -14.35 -4.43 -0.64
N MET A 73 -14.21 -5.12 -1.77
CA MET A 73 -13.47 -6.38 -1.83
C MET A 73 -11.98 -6.15 -1.62
N VAL A 74 -11.39 -5.19 -2.34
CA VAL A 74 -9.97 -4.86 -2.22
C VAL A 74 -9.64 -4.43 -0.79
N SER A 75 -10.43 -3.55 -0.18
CA SER A 75 -10.18 -3.12 1.21
C SER A 75 -10.24 -4.27 2.21
N GLN A 76 -11.19 -5.19 2.04
CA GLN A 76 -11.34 -6.33 2.94
C GLN A 76 -10.15 -7.31 2.83
N THR A 77 -9.70 -7.63 1.61
CA THR A 77 -8.55 -8.53 1.42
C THR A 77 -7.26 -7.93 1.96
N TRP A 78 -6.98 -6.66 1.63
CA TRP A 78 -5.77 -5.97 2.11
C TRP A 78 -5.75 -5.80 3.62
N LEU A 79 -6.89 -5.56 4.26
CA LEU A 79 -6.98 -5.42 5.71
C LEU A 79 -6.61 -6.73 6.43
N THR A 80 -7.03 -7.88 5.91
CA THR A 80 -6.63 -9.18 6.49
C THR A 80 -5.14 -9.46 6.33
N ILE A 81 -4.55 -9.12 5.19
CA ILE A 81 -3.11 -9.29 4.93
C ILE A 81 -2.28 -8.43 5.89
N VAL A 82 -2.66 -7.16 6.04
CA VAL A 82 -1.98 -6.23 6.96
C VAL A 82 -2.09 -6.71 8.40
N LEU A 83 -3.28 -7.18 8.80
CA LEU A 83 -3.52 -7.65 10.16
C LEU A 83 -2.69 -8.90 10.50
N VAL A 84 -2.65 -9.89 9.60
CA VAL A 84 -1.82 -11.10 9.78
C VAL A 84 -0.33 -10.74 9.80
N SER A 85 0.11 -9.86 8.90
CA SER A 85 1.51 -9.42 8.85
C SER A 85 1.92 -8.70 10.13
N ALA A 86 1.08 -7.79 10.63
CA ALA A 86 1.32 -7.08 11.89
C ALA A 86 1.38 -8.04 13.08
N LEU A 87 0.51 -9.05 13.11
CA LEU A 87 0.50 -10.07 14.16
C LEU A 87 1.82 -10.86 14.17
N LEU A 88 2.28 -11.31 12.99
CA LEU A 88 3.55 -12.05 12.85
C LEU A 88 4.75 -11.21 13.27
N ILE A 89 4.79 -9.94 12.88
CA ILE A 89 5.86 -9.01 13.26
C ILE A 89 5.86 -8.79 14.78
N ALA A 90 4.68 -8.55 15.38
CA ALA A 90 4.56 -8.36 16.82
C ALA A 90 5.02 -9.60 17.61
N SER A 91 4.61 -10.79 17.17
CA SER A 91 5.05 -12.05 17.79
C SER A 91 6.56 -12.23 17.69
N SER A 92 7.15 -11.98 16.52
CA SER A 92 8.58 -12.15 16.30
C SER A 92 9.42 -11.12 17.07
N ALA A 93 8.99 -9.85 17.08
CA ALA A 93 9.66 -8.77 17.80
C ALA A 93 9.63 -9.00 19.32
N GLY A 94 8.52 -9.50 19.86
CA GLY A 94 8.42 -9.84 21.29
C GLY A 94 9.42 -10.92 21.71
N ILE A 95 9.57 -11.96 20.89
CA ILE A 95 10.53 -13.04 21.16
C ILE A 95 11.97 -12.50 21.12
N LEU A 96 12.31 -11.70 20.11
CA LEU A 96 13.64 -11.10 20.00
C LEU A 96 13.97 -10.18 21.18
N TRP A 97 12.99 -9.39 21.62
CA TRP A 97 13.16 -8.53 22.80
C TRP A 97 13.45 -9.33 24.06
N TRP A 98 12.67 -10.38 24.31
CA TRP A 98 12.83 -11.25 25.47
C TRP A 98 14.19 -11.96 25.46
N GLN A 99 14.60 -12.51 24.31
CA GLN A 99 15.93 -13.12 24.15
C GLN A 99 17.06 -12.11 24.36
N GLY A 100 16.90 -10.88 23.88
CA GLY A 100 17.88 -9.81 24.06
C GLY A 100 18.08 -9.43 25.53
N GLN A 101 16.99 -9.28 26.30
CA GLN A 101 17.05 -9.00 27.73
C GLN A 101 17.80 -10.11 28.49
N GLN A 102 17.47 -11.37 28.21
CA GLN A 102 18.13 -12.50 28.88
C GLN A 102 19.64 -12.56 28.60
N MET A 103 20.07 -12.19 27.38
CA MET A 103 21.50 -12.11 27.04
C MET A 103 22.20 -10.98 27.79
N ILE A 104 21.56 -9.82 27.95
CA ILE A 104 22.12 -8.69 28.68
C ILE A 104 22.31 -9.04 30.16
N ASP A 105 21.29 -9.61 30.80
CA ASP A 105 21.34 -9.98 32.22
C ASP A 105 22.36 -11.09 32.51
N ASN A 106 22.47 -12.07 31.61
CA ASN A 106 23.48 -13.12 31.73
C ASN A 106 24.89 -12.54 31.53
N TYR A 107 25.06 -11.60 30.58
CA TYR A 107 26.36 -10.99 30.31
C TYR A 107 26.84 -10.09 31.46
N THR A 108 25.94 -9.32 32.07
CA THR A 108 26.25 -8.48 33.25
C THR A 108 26.67 -9.36 34.42
N THR A 109 25.93 -10.44 34.70
CA THR A 109 26.23 -11.39 35.77
C THR A 109 27.59 -12.07 35.56
N ILE A 110 27.91 -12.50 34.33
CA ILE A 110 29.22 -13.10 34.03
C ILE A 110 30.35 -12.07 34.19
N ARG A 111 30.12 -10.80 33.83
CA ARG A 111 31.10 -9.73 34.01
C ARG A 111 31.38 -9.48 35.49
N GLU A 112 30.34 -9.46 36.32
CA GLU A 112 30.45 -9.27 37.77
C GLU A 112 31.15 -10.44 38.46
N GLN A 113 30.88 -11.67 38.01
CA GLN A 113 31.59 -12.84 38.51
C GLN A 113 33.06 -12.82 38.13
N LYS A 114 33.39 -12.46 36.88
CA LYS A 114 34.79 -12.33 36.43
C LYS A 114 35.53 -11.22 37.18
N SER A 115 34.91 -10.06 37.40
CA SER A 115 35.54 -8.96 38.15
C SER A 115 35.72 -9.33 39.62
N THR A 116 34.73 -9.98 40.23
CA THR A 116 34.80 -10.46 41.61
C THR A 116 35.87 -11.55 41.77
N GLN A 117 35.95 -12.48 40.82
CA GLN A 117 36.99 -13.52 40.82
C GLN A 117 38.39 -12.90 40.64
N ALA A 118 38.54 -11.90 39.77
CA ALA A 118 39.80 -11.18 39.61
C ALA A 118 40.21 -10.45 40.89
N MET A 119 39.27 -9.75 41.52
CA MET A 119 39.49 -9.05 42.79
C MET A 119 39.83 -10.01 43.94
N LEU A 120 39.12 -11.15 44.02
CA LEU A 120 39.43 -12.19 45.01
C LEU A 120 40.78 -12.86 44.72
N SER A 121 41.13 -13.08 43.46
CA SER A 121 42.45 -13.62 43.08
C SER A 121 43.57 -12.66 43.45
N GLU A 122 43.37 -11.35 43.26
CA GLU A 122 44.35 -10.31 43.63
C GLU A 122 44.51 -10.23 45.16
N ARG A 123 43.39 -10.14 45.90
CA ARG A 123 43.41 -10.10 47.37
C ARG A 123 43.95 -11.38 48.00
N ASN A 124 43.68 -12.53 47.39
CA ASN A 124 44.20 -13.82 47.83
C ASN A 124 45.59 -14.10 47.24
N GLY A 125 46.30 -13.11 46.69
CA GLY A 125 47.66 -13.23 46.21
C GLY A 125 47.88 -14.33 45.16
N GLY A 126 46.87 -14.68 44.36
CA GLY A 126 46.95 -15.73 43.34
C GLY A 126 46.80 -17.16 43.86
N VAL A 127 46.41 -17.36 45.12
CA VAL A 127 46.18 -18.70 45.68
C VAL A 127 44.96 -19.37 45.03
N GLN A 128 45.17 -20.47 44.31
CA GLN A 128 44.09 -21.30 43.78
C GLN A 128 43.62 -22.31 44.82
N LEU A 129 42.38 -22.15 45.27
CA LEU A 129 41.71 -23.10 46.15
C LEU A 129 41.03 -24.17 45.31
N SER A 130 41.38 -25.43 45.53
CA SER A 130 40.75 -26.60 44.91
C SER A 130 40.04 -27.43 45.97
N THR A 131 39.09 -28.28 45.57
CA THR A 131 38.49 -29.27 46.47
C THR A 131 39.29 -30.57 46.42
N CYS A 132 39.71 -31.10 47.57
CA CYS A 132 40.48 -32.34 47.65
C CYS A 132 39.89 -33.36 48.63
N GLY A 133 40.12 -34.64 48.30
CA GLY A 133 39.64 -35.80 49.07
C GLY A 133 38.16 -36.11 48.89
N GLU A 134 37.76 -37.32 49.30
CA GLU A 134 36.36 -37.82 49.26
C GLU A 134 35.37 -36.89 49.99
N GLN A 135 35.85 -36.14 50.99
CA GLN A 135 35.04 -35.19 51.77
C GLN A 135 34.97 -33.78 51.15
N ARG A 136 35.48 -33.56 49.93
CA ARG A 136 35.44 -32.28 49.20
C ARG A 136 35.93 -31.07 50.02
N ARG A 137 36.96 -31.25 50.85
CA ARG A 137 37.51 -30.15 51.67
C ARG A 137 38.24 -29.15 50.77
N ARG A 138 38.25 -27.86 51.16
CA ARG A 138 39.01 -26.82 50.44
C ARG A 138 40.50 -26.96 50.76
N CYS A 139 41.29 -27.12 49.72
CA CYS A 139 42.71 -27.40 49.78
C CYS A 139 43.47 -26.44 48.86
N VAL A 140 44.74 -26.21 49.18
CA VAL A 140 45.64 -25.37 48.40
C VAL A 140 46.88 -26.19 48.07
N ARG A 141 47.41 -26.04 46.86
CA ARG A 141 48.61 -26.76 46.42
C ARG A 141 49.86 -26.09 47.00
N VAL A 142 50.66 -26.84 47.75
CA VAL A 142 51.93 -26.38 48.34
C VAL A 142 53.12 -27.03 47.64
N ASN A 143 54.28 -26.38 47.68
CA ASN A 143 55.55 -26.94 47.22
C ASN A 143 56.25 -27.65 48.39
N PRO A 144 56.24 -29.00 48.44
CA PRO A 144 56.87 -29.73 49.53
C PRO A 144 58.41 -29.66 49.50
N GLU A 145 59.02 -29.36 48.35
CA GLU A 145 60.49 -29.30 48.19
C GLU A 145 61.08 -28.02 48.77
N ALA A 146 60.29 -26.95 48.89
CA ALA A 146 60.71 -25.69 49.50
C ALA A 146 60.97 -25.83 51.01
N GLY A 147 60.48 -26.89 51.65
CA GLY A 147 60.60 -27.10 53.09
C GLY A 147 59.57 -26.32 53.90
N ARG A 148 59.69 -26.42 55.23
CA ARG A 148 58.80 -25.75 56.20
C ARG A 148 59.48 -24.50 56.75
N PHE A 149 58.71 -23.44 56.93
CA PHE A 149 59.19 -22.13 57.34
C PHE A 149 58.49 -21.66 58.63
N GLY A 150 59.11 -20.70 59.31
CA GLY A 150 58.64 -20.17 60.61
C GLY A 150 59.30 -20.88 61.81
N GLU A 151 59.30 -20.20 62.96
CA GLU A 151 59.92 -20.68 64.21
C GLU A 151 59.38 -22.05 64.67
N ASP A 152 58.13 -22.34 64.33
CA ASP A 152 57.43 -23.59 64.68
C ASP A 152 57.30 -24.56 63.49
N SER A 153 57.91 -24.25 62.34
CA SER A 153 57.79 -25.02 61.09
C SER A 153 56.35 -25.21 60.58
N SER A 154 55.42 -24.33 60.97
CA SER A 154 54.00 -24.46 60.60
C SER A 154 53.66 -24.00 59.18
N TRP A 155 54.55 -23.26 58.50
CA TRP A 155 54.28 -22.65 57.20
C TRP A 155 54.89 -23.44 56.04
N MET A 156 54.17 -23.50 54.92
CA MET A 156 54.64 -24.10 53.67
C MET A 156 54.37 -23.14 52.50
N ILE A 157 55.27 -23.13 51.52
CA ILE A 157 55.17 -22.27 50.34
C ILE A 157 54.17 -22.87 49.34
N LEU A 158 53.45 -22.00 48.65
CA LEU A 158 52.46 -22.39 47.65
C LEU A 158 53.15 -22.85 46.36
N ALA A 159 52.59 -23.85 45.69
CA ALA A 159 53.15 -24.32 44.42
C ALA A 159 52.94 -23.28 43.31
N GLY A 160 54.02 -22.85 42.64
CA GLY A 160 53.97 -21.93 41.50
C GLY A 160 54.23 -20.44 41.83
N LYS A 161 54.63 -20.13 43.06
CA LYS A 161 55.30 -18.88 43.44
C LYS A 161 56.71 -19.19 43.92
#